data_AF-A0A1S3QVM6-F1
#
_entry.id   AF-A0A1S3QVM6-F1
#
_cell.length_a   1.000
_cell.length_b   1.000
_cell.length_c   1.000
_cell.angle_alpha   90.00
_cell.angle_beta   90.00
_cell.angle_gamma   90.00
#
_symmetry.space_group_name_H-M   'P 1'
#
loop_
_entity.id
_entity.type
_entity.pdbx_description
1 polymer ?
#
loop_
_entity_poly.entity_id
_entity_poly.type
_entity_poly.pdbx_seq_one_letter_code
_entity_poly.pdbx_strand_id
1 'polypeptide(L)'
;MVVNTSGEVLLGNPVFTRLPPGEVLLGNPVFTRLPPGEVLLAVNDVDIPQQLVERLQEEKRVEAQKRKERQEAHLYMQVQIVTEDQFCGHQGNDMYDEEKVKYTVFKVLKSSTLQEFVQNLSQTMGFPQDQMRLWPMQARTKAKH
;
A
#
# COMPACT_ATOMS: atom_id res chain seq x y z
N MET A 1 -28.90 28.09 -5.20
CA MET A 1 -29.60 28.71 -4.06
C MET A 1 -31.02 28.19 -4.10
N VAL A 2 -31.45 27.42 -3.10
CA VAL A 2 -32.86 27.09 -2.93
C VAL A 2 -33.34 27.91 -1.74
N VAL A 3 -34.36 28.74 -1.97
CA VAL A 3 -34.96 29.63 -0.98
C VAL A 3 -36.24 28.96 -0.53
N ASN A 4 -36.39 28.62 0.75
CA ASN A 4 -37.65 28.08 1.23
C ASN A 4 -38.76 29.16 1.17
N THR A 5 -40.02 28.76 1.36
CA THR A 5 -41.19 29.67 1.42
C THR A 5 -41.13 30.66 2.61
N SER A 6 -40.09 30.60 3.44
CA SER A 6 -39.76 31.53 4.53
C SER A 6 -38.46 32.34 4.27
N GLY A 7 -37.89 32.31 3.06
CA GLY A 7 -36.75 33.16 2.68
C GLY A 7 -35.37 32.64 3.10
N GLU A 8 -35.25 31.46 3.69
CA GLU A 8 -33.95 30.90 4.09
C GLU A 8 -33.26 30.20 2.92
N VAL A 9 -32.01 30.60 2.66
CA VAL A 9 -31.13 30.00 1.66
C VAL A 9 -30.51 28.75 2.27
N LEU A 10 -30.90 27.57 1.79
CA LEU A 10 -30.30 26.30 2.21
C LEU A 10 -28.98 26.08 1.46
N LEU A 11 -27.86 26.17 2.19
CA LEU A 11 -26.51 25.81 1.72
C LEU A 11 -26.32 24.29 1.80
N GLY A 12 -26.88 23.55 0.84
CA GLY A 12 -26.72 22.09 0.75
C GLY A 12 -27.53 21.47 -0.38
N ASN A 13 -27.30 20.19 -0.69
CA ASN A 13 -28.13 19.44 -1.64
C ASN A 13 -29.51 19.23 -1.00
N PRO A 14 -30.59 19.88 -1.50
CA PRO A 14 -31.90 19.74 -0.90
C PRO A 14 -32.52 18.40 -1.28
N VAL A 15 -33.00 17.66 -0.28
CA VAL A 15 -33.82 16.46 -0.48
C VAL A 15 -35.28 16.86 -0.49
N PHE A 16 -35.97 16.67 -1.60
CA PHE A 16 -37.35 17.09 -1.78
C PHE A 16 -38.30 15.90 -1.73
N THR A 17 -39.43 16.06 -1.05
CA THR A 17 -40.53 15.08 -1.09
C THR A 17 -41.47 15.32 -2.28
N ARG A 18 -41.50 16.56 -2.81
CA ARG A 18 -42.28 16.96 -3.99
C ARG A 18 -41.54 18.05 -4.77
N LEU A 19 -41.64 18.03 -6.10
CA LEU A 19 -41.14 19.09 -6.96
C LEU A 19 -42.03 20.35 -6.79
N PRO A 20 -41.50 21.50 -6.32
CA PRO A 20 -42.29 22.73 -6.26
C PRO A 20 -42.64 23.18 -7.69
N PRO A 21 -43.92 23.50 -7.98
CA PRO A 21 -44.32 23.97 -9.30
C PRO A 21 -43.74 25.37 -9.58
N GLY A 22 -43.03 25.51 -10.69
CA GLY A 22 -42.54 26.81 -11.19
C GLY A 22 -41.10 27.18 -10.81
N GLU A 23 -40.38 26.34 -10.08
CA GLU A 23 -39.01 26.63 -9.65
C GLU A 23 -37.97 25.87 -10.48
N VAL A 24 -37.02 26.60 -11.09
CA VAL A 24 -35.89 26.01 -11.82
C VAL A 24 -34.83 25.60 -10.79
N LEU A 25 -34.71 24.31 -10.53
CA LEU A 25 -33.68 23.78 -9.65
C LEU A 25 -32.33 23.75 -10.38
N LEU A 26 -31.39 24.59 -9.94
CA LEU A 26 -30.00 24.54 -10.39
C LEU A 26 -29.24 23.45 -9.61
N GLY A 27 -28.89 22.35 -10.28
CA GLY A 27 -28.08 21.26 -9.71
C GLY A 27 -28.68 19.87 -9.94
N ASN A 28 -28.23 18.89 -9.14
CA ASN A 28 -28.73 17.51 -9.16
C ASN A 28 -29.66 17.29 -7.95
N PRO A 29 -30.97 17.58 -8.05
CA PRO A 29 -31.91 17.39 -6.95
C PRO A 29 -32.15 15.91 -6.65
N VAL A 30 -32.23 15.56 -5.37
CA VAL A 30 -32.57 14.20 -4.90
C VAL A 30 -33.99 14.21 -4.37
N PHE A 31 -34.85 13.33 -4.91
CA PHE A 31 -36.24 13.22 -4.50
C PHE A 31 -36.51 11.89 -3.82
N THR A 32 -37.25 11.90 -2.71
CA THR A 32 -37.70 10.69 -2.01
C THR A 32 -39.21 10.54 -2.14
N ARG A 33 -39.69 9.32 -2.39
CA ARG A 33 -41.15 9.04 -2.49
C ARG A 33 -41.84 8.86 -1.13
N LEU A 34 -41.06 8.67 -0.08
CA LEU A 34 -41.50 8.37 1.29
C LEU A 34 -41.22 9.56 2.23
N PRO A 35 -41.96 9.70 3.34
CA PRO A 35 -41.75 10.77 4.31
C PRO A 35 -40.34 10.72 4.91
N PRO A 36 -39.75 11.87 5.31
CA PRO A 36 -38.38 11.93 5.80
C PRO A 36 -38.08 10.98 6.96
N GLY A 37 -39.05 10.70 7.83
CA GLY A 37 -38.87 9.77 8.97
C GLY A 37 -38.66 8.30 8.58
N GLU A 38 -39.01 7.90 7.35
CA GLU A 38 -38.82 6.54 6.83
C GLU A 38 -37.58 6.41 5.95
N VAL A 39 -37.04 7.52 5.45
CA VAL A 39 -35.88 7.51 4.53
C VAL A 39 -34.61 8.01 5.22
N LEU A 40 -34.76 8.93 6.17
CA LEU A 40 -33.67 9.53 6.94
C LEU A 40 -33.70 9.00 8.38
N LEU A 41 -33.68 7.67 8.52
CA LEU A 41 -33.53 7.07 9.85
C LEU A 41 -32.14 7.40 10.40
N ALA A 42 -32.08 7.64 11.72
CA ALA A 42 -30.82 7.76 12.43
C ALA A 42 -30.12 6.40 12.40
N VAL A 43 -29.01 6.31 11.65
CA VAL A 43 -28.16 5.13 11.61
C VAL A 43 -27.21 5.18 12.81
N ASN A 44 -27.28 4.18 13.66
CA ASN A 44 -26.41 4.03 14.82
C ASN A 44 -25.31 3.00 14.54
N ASP A 45 -24.24 2.98 15.34
CA ASP A 45 -23.13 2.04 15.17
C ASP A 45 -23.55 0.56 15.26
N VAL A 46 -24.67 0.28 15.93
CA VAL A 46 -25.26 -1.07 16.07
C VAL A 46 -25.93 -1.58 14.79
N ASP A 47 -26.30 -0.68 13.87
CA ASP A 47 -26.91 -1.03 12.58
C ASP A 47 -25.85 -1.49 11.57
N ILE A 48 -24.56 -1.32 11.89
CA ILE A 48 -23.43 -1.74 11.07
C ILE A 48 -22.99 -3.14 11.51
N PRO A 49 -23.07 -4.15 10.64
CA PRO A 49 -22.59 -5.50 10.94
C PRO A 49 -21.13 -5.50 11.41
N GLN A 50 -20.86 -6.19 12.53
CA GLN A 50 -19.51 -6.26 13.13
C GLN A 50 -18.45 -6.77 12.14
N GLN A 51 -18.80 -7.72 11.27
CA GLN A 51 -17.90 -8.22 10.23
C GLN A 51 -17.42 -7.10 9.29
N LEU A 52 -18.29 -6.15 8.93
CA LEU A 52 -17.90 -5.03 8.07
C LEU A 52 -16.98 -4.05 8.81
N VAL A 53 -17.26 -3.81 10.09
CA VAL A 53 -16.40 -2.96 10.94
C VAL A 53 -15.00 -3.56 11.07
N GLU A 54 -14.92 -4.86 11.35
CA GLU A 54 -13.65 -5.58 11.49
C GLU A 54 -12.85 -5.57 10.18
N ARG A 55 -13.49 -5.90 9.05
CA ARG A 55 -12.85 -5.86 7.74
C ARG A 55 -12.35 -4.46 7.38
N LEU A 56 -13.14 -3.42 7.64
CA LEU A 56 -12.75 -2.04 7.38
C LEU A 56 -11.60 -1.59 8.27
N GLN A 57 -11.57 -2.02 9.55
CA GLN A 57 -10.46 -1.74 10.45
C GLN A 57 -9.18 -2.41 9.98
N GLU A 58 -9.26 -3.65 9.52
CA GLU A 58 -8.11 -4.37 8.97
C GLU A 58 -7.60 -3.72 7.68
N GLU A 59 -8.50 -3.35 6.76
CA GLU A 59 -8.15 -2.59 5.56
C GLU A 59 -7.46 -1.26 5.90
N LYS A 60 -7.98 -0.52 6.88
CA LYS A 60 -7.35 0.72 7.37
C LYS A 60 -5.95 0.47 7.96
N ARG A 61 -5.75 -0.64 8.70
CA ARG A 61 -4.44 -1.01 9.25
C ARG A 61 -3.45 -1.35 8.13
N VAL A 62 -3.86 -2.15 7.15
CA VAL A 62 -3.03 -2.50 5.99
C VAL A 62 -2.69 -1.27 5.16
N GLU A 63 -3.64 -0.36 4.94
CA GLU A 63 -3.39 0.87 4.21
C GLU A 63 -2.44 1.81 4.96
N ALA A 64 -2.61 1.96 6.28
CA ALA A 64 -1.70 2.73 7.12
C ALA A 64 -0.28 2.15 7.08
N GLN A 65 -0.15 0.83 7.18
CA GLN A 65 1.13 0.13 7.07
C GLN A 65 1.78 0.34 5.70
N LYS A 66 1.03 0.16 4.60
CA LYS A 66 1.52 0.38 3.24
C LYS A 66 1.88 1.85 2.95
N ARG A 67 1.20 2.79 3.61
CA ARG A 67 1.54 4.22 3.53
C ARG A 67 2.85 4.51 4.26
N LYS A 68 3.03 3.93 5.46
CA LYS A 68 4.28 4.02 6.22
C LYS A 68 5.45 3.40 5.47
N GLU A 69 5.27 2.20 4.90
CA GLU A 69 6.28 1.55 4.08
C GLU A 69 6.66 2.38 2.83
N ARG A 70 5.70 3.05 2.19
CA ARG A 70 5.98 3.97 1.07
C ARG A 70 6.77 5.19 1.51
N GLN A 71 6.45 5.75 2.68
CA GLN A 71 7.21 6.87 3.25
C GLN A 71 8.63 6.45 3.59
N GLU A 72 8.81 5.26 4.15
CA GLU A 72 10.12 4.74 4.55
C GLU A 72 10.88 4.08 3.39
N ALA A 73 10.26 3.84 2.23
CA ALA A 73 10.87 3.14 1.10
C ALA A 73 12.22 3.73 0.66
N HIS A 74 12.37 5.05 0.75
CA HIS A 74 13.62 5.74 0.41
C HIS A 74 14.77 5.46 1.40
N LEU A 75 14.45 5.04 2.63
CA LEU A 75 15.42 4.66 3.68
C LEU A 75 15.94 3.24 3.48
N TYR A 76 15.20 2.39 2.77
CA TYR A 76 15.62 1.02 2.46
C TYR A 76 16.46 0.97 1.18
N MET A 77 17.33 -0.03 1.12
CA MET A 77 18.05 -0.46 -0.07
C MET A 77 17.82 -1.97 -0.28
N GLN A 78 17.90 -2.39 -1.53
CA GLN A 78 17.78 -3.80 -1.89
C GLN A 78 19.18 -4.37 -2.09
N VAL A 79 19.56 -5.36 -1.29
CA VAL A 79 20.81 -6.10 -1.41
C VAL A 79 20.51 -7.44 -2.06
N GLN A 80 21.13 -7.68 -3.21
CA GLN A 80 20.98 -8.93 -3.95
C GLN A 80 22.10 -9.89 -3.53
N ILE A 81 21.73 -11.07 -3.04
CA ILE A 81 22.68 -12.11 -2.64
C ILE A 81 22.59 -13.26 -3.62
N VAL A 82 23.74 -13.69 -4.12
CA VAL A 82 23.90 -14.88 -4.96
C VAL A 82 24.69 -15.92 -4.18
N THR A 83 24.22 -17.16 -4.21
CA THR A 83 24.92 -18.30 -3.62
C THR A 83 25.73 -19.03 -4.69
N GLU A 84 26.75 -19.77 -4.25
CA GLU A 84 27.64 -20.52 -5.15
C GLU A 84 26.90 -21.61 -5.97
N ASP A 85 25.77 -22.09 -5.46
CA ASP A 85 24.87 -23.02 -6.17
C ASP A 85 24.46 -22.47 -7.55
N GLN A 86 24.28 -21.15 -7.66
CA GLN A 86 23.93 -20.50 -8.93
C GLN A 86 25.09 -20.39 -9.92
N PHE A 87 26.34 -20.62 -9.48
CA PHE A 87 27.51 -20.65 -10.36
C PHE A 87 27.69 -22.03 -10.99
N CYS A 88 27.10 -23.08 -10.41
CA CYS A 88 27.24 -24.43 -10.91
C CYS A 88 26.51 -24.61 -12.26
N GLY A 89 27.25 -24.99 -13.31
CA GLY A 89 26.70 -25.27 -14.63
C GLY A 89 26.68 -24.09 -15.61
N HIS A 90 27.18 -22.91 -15.21
CA HIS A 90 27.39 -21.81 -16.15
C HIS A 90 28.56 -22.14 -17.10
N GLN A 91 28.29 -22.07 -18.40
CA GLN A 91 29.28 -22.34 -19.46
C GLN A 91 29.74 -21.07 -20.19
N GLY A 92 29.27 -19.90 -19.73
CA GLY A 92 29.55 -18.60 -20.36
C GLY A 92 30.73 -17.86 -19.74
N ASN A 93 30.87 -16.59 -20.13
CA ASN A 93 31.81 -15.65 -19.51
C ASN A 93 31.23 -15.16 -18.16
N ASP A 94 32.12 -14.75 -17.25
CA ASP A 94 31.80 -14.37 -15.86
C ASP A 94 31.24 -15.51 -14.97
N MET A 95 30.93 -15.21 -13.71
CA MET A 95 30.55 -16.20 -12.68
C MET A 95 29.14 -16.78 -12.88
N TYR A 96 28.23 -16.04 -13.51
CA TYR A 96 26.85 -16.45 -13.74
C TYR A 96 26.23 -15.69 -14.92
N ASP A 97 25.14 -16.23 -15.47
CA ASP A 97 24.30 -15.58 -16.47
C ASP A 97 23.29 -14.67 -15.76
N GLU A 98 23.31 -13.36 -16.06
CA GLU A 98 22.43 -12.36 -15.45
C GLU A 98 20.93 -12.67 -15.65
N GLU A 99 20.56 -13.38 -16.71
CA GLU A 99 19.15 -13.72 -16.99
C GLU A 99 18.68 -14.99 -16.28
N LYS A 100 19.60 -15.90 -15.91
CA LYS A 100 19.26 -17.20 -15.31
C LYS A 100 19.51 -17.27 -13.81
N VAL A 101 20.32 -16.37 -13.26
CA VAL A 101 20.68 -16.35 -11.85
C VAL A 101 19.48 -16.00 -10.96
N LYS A 102 19.29 -16.76 -9.89
CA LYS A 102 18.29 -16.45 -8.87
C LYS A 102 18.94 -15.65 -7.74
N TYR A 103 18.59 -14.38 -7.67
CA TYR A 103 18.99 -13.52 -6.56
C TYR A 103 18.05 -13.70 -5.37
N THR A 104 18.64 -13.82 -4.17
CA THR A 104 17.89 -13.63 -2.93
C THR A 104 17.94 -12.15 -2.56
N VAL A 105 16.80 -11.46 -2.62
CA VAL A 105 16.73 -10.02 -2.40
C VAL A 105 16.38 -9.70 -0.95
N PHE A 106 17.27 -8.98 -0.27
CA PHE A 106 17.05 -8.50 1.09
C PHE A 106 16.75 -7.00 1.08
N LYS A 107 15.70 -6.61 1.82
CA LYS A 107 15.42 -5.20 2.10
C LYS A 107 16.15 -4.82 3.38
N VAL A 108 17.10 -3.90 3.28
CA VAL A 108 17.97 -3.48 4.38
C VAL A 108 17.87 -1.98 4.54
N LEU A 109 17.87 -1.46 5.77
CA LEU A 109 17.96 -0.01 6.00
C LEU A 109 19.34 0.51 5.59
N LYS A 110 19.39 1.64 4.89
CA LYS A 110 20.66 2.31 4.51
C LYS A 110 21.49 2.73 5.72
N SER A 111 20.85 2.97 6.85
CA SER A 111 21.51 3.32 8.12
C SER A 111 21.88 2.11 8.98
N SER A 112 21.49 0.88 8.58
CA SER A 112 21.78 -0.34 9.35
C SER A 112 23.26 -0.68 9.25
N THR A 113 23.77 -1.32 10.31
CA THR A 113 25.17 -1.77 10.35
C THR A 113 25.35 -3.08 9.59
N LEU A 114 26.57 -3.33 9.11
CA LEU A 114 26.90 -4.60 8.45
C LEU A 114 26.64 -5.81 9.35
N GLN A 115 26.86 -5.67 10.66
CA GLN A 115 26.65 -6.73 11.64
C GLN A 115 25.17 -7.14 11.73
N GLU A 116 24.26 -6.17 11.81
CA GLU A 116 22.80 -6.43 11.79
C GLU A 116 22.39 -7.12 10.48
N PHE A 117 22.95 -6.68 9.35
CA PHE A 117 22.67 -7.32 8.06
C PHE A 117 23.14 -8.77 8.03
N VAL A 118 24.38 -9.05 8.46
CA VAL A 118 24.94 -10.41 8.54
C VAL A 118 24.12 -11.28 9.49
N GLN A 119 23.64 -10.73 10.61
CA GLN A 119 22.76 -11.44 11.52
C GLN A 119 21.43 -11.83 10.85
N ASN A 120 20.75 -10.88 10.20
CA ASN A 120 19.51 -11.16 9.48
C ASN A 120 19.71 -12.19 8.35
N LEU A 121 20.83 -12.07 7.62
CA LEU A 121 21.21 -12.99 6.57
C LEU A 121 21.45 -14.41 7.13
N SER A 122 22.18 -14.52 8.23
CA SER A 122 22.49 -15.79 8.91
C SER A 122 21.21 -16.52 9.34
N GLN A 123 20.23 -15.78 9.87
CA GLN A 123 18.95 -16.32 10.30
C GLN A 123 18.08 -16.77 9.10
N THR A 124 18.09 -15.99 8.02
CA THR A 124 17.29 -16.29 6.83
C THR A 124 17.86 -17.47 6.04
N MET A 125 19.19 -17.53 5.91
CA MET A 125 19.89 -18.61 5.18
C MET A 125 20.10 -19.86 6.04
N GLY A 126 19.99 -19.76 7.37
CA GLY A 126 20.16 -20.88 8.31
C GLY A 126 21.62 -21.27 8.57
N PHE A 127 22.58 -20.39 8.29
CA PHE A 127 24.02 -20.65 8.50
C PHE A 127 24.58 -19.79 9.63
N PRO A 128 25.53 -20.30 10.44
CA PRO A 128 26.24 -19.50 11.43
C PRO A 128 27.06 -18.38 10.77
N GLN A 129 27.17 -17.22 11.44
CA GLN A 129 27.94 -16.08 10.93
C GLN A 129 29.41 -16.44 10.65
N ASP A 130 30.00 -17.31 11.47
CA ASP A 130 31.39 -17.75 11.32
C ASP A 130 31.64 -18.60 10.07
N GLN A 131 30.58 -19.18 9.49
CA GLN A 131 30.66 -20.00 8.27
C GLN A 131 30.30 -19.21 7.01
N MET A 132 29.98 -17.92 7.14
CA MET A 132 29.57 -17.07 6.03
C MET A 132 30.59 -15.98 5.76
N ARG A 133 30.90 -15.75 4.48
CA ARG A 133 31.72 -14.62 4.05
C ARG A 133 31.05 -13.87 2.92
N LEU A 134 30.90 -12.57 3.11
CA LEU A 134 30.32 -11.68 2.10
C LEU A 134 31.41 -11.17 1.17
N TRP A 135 31.17 -11.30 -0.14
CA TRP A 135 32.02 -10.77 -1.19
C TRP A 135 31.22 -9.77 -2.01
N PRO A 136 31.46 -8.44 -1.86
CA PRO A 136 30.74 -7.45 -2.65
C PRO A 136 31.18 -7.55 -4.11
N MET A 137 30.23 -7.86 -4.99
CA MET A 137 30.46 -7.87 -6.43
C MET A 137 30.67 -6.44 -6.92
N GLN A 138 31.81 -6.18 -7.55
CA GLN A 138 32.13 -4.87 -8.12
C GLN A 138 32.34 -5.00 -9.63
N ALA A 139 31.60 -4.22 -10.40
CA ALA A 139 31.81 -4.11 -11.83
C ALA A 139 33.21 -3.52 -12.10
N ARG A 140 33.99 -4.20 -12.96
CA ARG A 140 35.33 -3.72 -13.34
C ARG A 140 35.22 -2.76 -14.51
N THR A 141 36.03 -1.70 -14.51
CA THR A 141 36.06 -0.65 -15.56
C THR A 141 36.43 -1.19 -16.96
N LYS A 142 36.93 -2.43 -17.06
CA LYS A 142 37.24 -3.12 -18.32
C LYS A 142 36.17 -4.12 -18.74
N ALA A 143 34.90 -3.88 -18.42
CA ALA A 143 33.82 -4.73 -18.90
C ALA A 143 33.85 -4.77 -20.43
N LYS A 144 34.19 -5.94 -20.96
CA LYS A 144 34.40 -6.20 -22.39
C LYS A 144 33.07 -6.09 -23.13
N HIS A 145 33.11 -5.36 -24.24
CA HIS A 145 32.21 -5.57 -25.38
C HIS A 145 32.36 -7.00 -25.93
#